data_AF-A0A662PRQ0-F1
#
_entry.id   AF-A0A662PRQ0-F1
#
_cell.length_a   1.000
_cell.length_b   1.000
_cell.length_c   1.000
_cell.angle_alpha   90.00
_cell.angle_beta   90.00
_cell.angle_gamma   90.00
#
_symmetry.space_group_name_H-M   'P 1'
#
loop_
_entity.id
_entity.type
_entity.pdbx_description
1 polymer ?
#
loop_
_entity_poly.entity_id
_entity_poly.type
_entity_poly.pdbx_seq_one_letter_code
_entity_poly.pdbx_strand_id
1 'polypeptide(L)' 'MAVLRKGISVKDDMLPARDFEDPIPEGSTKGIKLDHENFINLLKTYYQLRGWDESGKPTKEKLISLRLEDVAEKLYG' A
#
# COMPACT_ATOMS: atom_id res chain seq x y z
N MET A 1 -3.88 -15.03 -0.52
CA MET A 1 -2.57 -15.65 -0.88
C MET A 1 -2.19 -15.56 -2.34
N ALA A 2 -3.14 -15.60 -3.29
CA ALA A 2 -2.82 -15.50 -4.71
C ALA A 2 -2.12 -14.17 -5.09
N VAL A 3 -2.48 -13.06 -4.44
CA VAL A 3 -2.00 -11.70 -4.77
C VAL A 3 -0.51 -11.51 -4.44
N LEU A 4 -0.09 -11.77 -3.20
CA LEU A 4 1.32 -11.61 -2.78
C LEU A 4 2.28 -12.59 -3.47
N ARG A 5 1.84 -13.82 -3.76
CA ARG A 5 2.64 -14.80 -4.52
C ARG A 5 2.80 -14.43 -5.99
N LYS A 6 1.95 -13.55 -6.53
CA LYS A 6 2.05 -13.03 -7.90
C LYS A 6 3.02 -11.84 -8.01
N GLY A 7 3.74 -11.50 -6.93
CA GLY A 7 4.77 -10.46 -6.95
C GLY A 7 4.23 -9.05 -6.78
N ILE A 8 2.97 -8.89 -6.37
CA ILE A 8 2.40 -7.57 -6.04
C ILE A 8 3.21 -6.93 -4.91
N SER A 9 3.47 -5.64 -5.08
CA SER A 9 4.40 -4.85 -4.29
C SER A 9 3.91 -3.41 -4.14
N VAL A 10 4.64 -2.61 -3.37
CA VAL A 10 4.43 -1.16 -3.24
C VAL A 10 4.27 -0.44 -4.59
N LYS A 11 4.92 -0.94 -5.66
CA LYS A 11 4.79 -0.35 -7.01
C LYS A 11 3.36 -0.45 -7.55
N ASP A 12 2.66 -1.52 -7.20
CA ASP A 12 1.29 -1.81 -7.64
C ASP A 12 0.25 -1.06 -6.78
N ASP A 13 0.65 -0.55 -5.61
CA ASP A 13 -0.16 0.31 -4.74
C ASP A 13 -0.04 1.80 -5.12
N MET A 14 0.77 2.14 -6.13
CA MET A 14 0.86 3.49 -6.67
C MET A 14 -0.32 3.82 -7.59
N LEU A 15 -0.73 5.09 -7.55
CA LEU A 15 -1.76 5.61 -8.44
C LEU A 15 -1.20 5.92 -9.84
N PRO A 16 -2.06 5.99 -10.87
CA PRO A 16 -1.68 6.47 -12.20
C PRO A 16 -0.96 7.82 -12.16
N ALA A 17 -0.03 8.04 -13.09
CA ALA A 17 0.75 9.28 -13.19
C ALA A 17 -0.12 10.55 -13.22
N ARG A 18 -1.30 10.46 -13.86
CA ARG A 18 -2.30 11.53 -13.93
C ARG A 18 -2.66 12.12 -12.56
N ASP A 19 -2.76 11.31 -11.51
CA ASP A 19 -3.13 11.80 -10.18
C ASP A 19 -2.06 12.72 -9.56
N PHE A 20 -0.81 12.62 -10.03
CA PHE A 20 0.34 13.40 -9.56
C PHE A 20 0.81 14.46 -10.57
N GLU A 21 0.51 14.28 -11.85
CA GLU A 21 0.98 15.15 -12.93
C GLU A 21 -0.07 16.18 -13.31
N ASP A 22 -1.33 15.77 -13.46
CA ASP A 22 -2.41 16.58 -14.00
C ASP A 22 -3.24 17.25 -12.88
N PRO A 23 -3.19 18.59 -12.75
CA PRO A 23 -4.06 19.30 -11.83
C PRO A 23 -5.54 19.14 -12.21
N ILE A 24 -6.40 19.08 -11.20
CA ILE A 24 -7.85 19.04 -11.41
C ILE A 24 -8.29 20.27 -12.25
N PRO A 25 -9.02 20.08 -13.36
CA PRO A 25 -9.27 21.15 -14.32
C PRO A 25 -10.30 22.20 -13.84
N GLU A 26 -11.26 21.80 -13.00
CA GLU A 26 -12.38 22.64 -12.59
C GLU A 26 -12.97 22.25 -11.22
N GLY A 27 -13.89 23.08 -10.72
CA GLY A 27 -14.52 22.89 -9.41
C GLY A 27 -13.75 23.50 -8.23
N SER A 28 -14.16 23.15 -7.01
CA SER A 28 -13.61 23.73 -5.76
C SER A 28 -12.16 23.32 -5.46
N THR A 29 -11.70 22.21 -6.02
CA THR A 29 -10.34 21.69 -5.89
C THR A 29 -9.50 21.91 -7.15
N LYS A 30 -9.94 22.82 -8.04
CA LYS A 30 -9.23 23.17 -9.27
C LYS A 30 -7.75 23.51 -8.98
N GLY A 31 -6.85 22.96 -9.79
CA GLY A 31 -5.41 23.19 -9.69
C GLY A 31 -4.69 22.30 -8.67
N ILE A 32 -5.42 21.51 -7.88
CA ILE A 32 -4.83 20.55 -6.94
C ILE A 32 -4.46 19.27 -7.69
N LYS A 33 -3.33 18.69 -7.33
CA LYS A 33 -2.89 17.34 -7.67
C LYS A 33 -2.25 16.69 -6.44
N LEU A 34 -2.06 15.38 -6.45
CA LEU A 34 -1.35 14.71 -5.38
C LEU A 34 0.14 15.03 -5.42
N ASP A 35 0.73 15.15 -4.24
CA ASP A 35 2.17 15.19 -4.10
C ASP A 35 2.73 13.78 -3.88
N HIS A 36 3.80 13.44 -4.62
CA HIS A 36 4.38 12.09 -4.59
C HIS A 36 4.94 11.73 -3.21
N GLU A 37 5.68 12.63 -2.57
CA GLU A 37 6.33 12.34 -1.30
C GLU A 37 5.30 12.18 -0.18
N ASN A 38 4.31 13.07 -0.14
CA ASN A 38 3.21 12.99 0.81
C ASN A 38 2.40 11.71 0.62
N PHE A 39 2.15 11.27 -0.62
CA PHE A 39 1.46 10.02 -0.89
C PHE A 39 2.27 8.80 -0.42
N ILE A 40 3.59 8.78 -0.69
CA ILE A 40 4.47 7.71 -0.22
C ILE A 40 4.49 7.65 1.31
N ASN A 41 4.55 8.81 1.99
CA ASN A 41 4.49 8.88 3.44
C ASN A 41 3.15 8.38 3.99
N LEU A 42 2.04 8.76 3.36
CA LEU A 42 0.70 8.24 3.69
C LEU A 42 0.64 6.72 3.57
N LEU A 43 1.22 6.15 2.51
CA LEU A 43 1.24 4.71 2.28
C LEU A 43 2.05 3.98 3.36
N LYS A 44 3.21 4.51 3.74
CA LYS A 44 4.02 3.98 4.86
C LYS A 44 3.24 3.99 6.17
N THR A 45 2.58 5.11 6.49
CA THR A 45 1.74 5.21 7.68
C THR A 45 0.61 4.18 7.64
N TYR A 46 -0.03 4.01 6.49
CA TYR A 46 -1.07 3.00 6.32
C TYR A 46 -0.55 1.58 6.59
N TYR A 47 0.62 1.20 6.06
CA TYR A 47 1.22 -0.11 6.33
C TYR A 47 1.51 -0.33 7.81
N GLN A 48 2.11 0.65 8.47
CA GLN A 48 2.38 0.59 9.91
C GLN A 48 1.10 0.35 10.72
N LEU A 49 0.04 1.12 10.45
CA LEU A 49 -1.26 0.97 11.13
C LEU A 49 -1.91 -0.39 10.87
N ARG A 50 -1.64 -1.01 9.71
CA ARG A 50 -2.14 -2.34 9.35
C ARG A 50 -1.31 -3.48 9.94
N GLY A 51 -0.16 -3.19 10.55
CA GLY A 51 0.81 -4.21 10.96
C GLY A 51 1.46 -4.87 9.75
N TRP A 52 1.75 -4.08 8.72
CA TRP A 52 2.42 -4.49 7.50
C TRP A 52 3.84 -3.89 7.48
N ASP A 53 4.76 -4.54 6.78
CA ASP A 53 6.10 -4.03 6.55
C ASP A 53 6.14 -2.97 5.44
N GLU A 54 7.29 -2.33 5.28
CA GLU A 54 7.49 -1.28 4.26
C GLU A 54 7.35 -1.79 2.83
N SER A 55 7.39 -3.10 2.60
CA SER A 55 7.16 -3.71 1.29
C SER A 55 5.67 -3.93 0.97
N GLY A 56 4.77 -3.52 1.86
CA GLY A 56 3.33 -3.67 1.72
C GLY A 56 2.82 -5.06 2.09
N LYS A 57 3.58 -5.84 2.88
CA LYS A 57 3.20 -7.20 3.26
C LYS A 57 2.77 -7.28 4.73
N PRO A 58 1.69 -8.00 5.07
CA PRO A 58 1.32 -8.24 6.47
C PRO A 58 2.41 -9.02 7.20
N THR A 59 2.88 -8.54 8.35
CA THR A 59 3.93 -9.25 9.08
C THR A 59 3.47 -10.61 9.60
N LYS A 60 4.42 -11.49 9.93
CA LYS A 60 4.14 -12.81 10.50
C LYS A 60 3.30 -12.68 11.77
N GLU A 61 3.65 -11.74 12.64
CA GLU A 61 2.95 -11.47 13.90
C GLU A 61 1.51 -11.01 13.63
N LYS A 62 1.31 -10.14 12.63
CA LYS A 62 -0.03 -9.68 12.25
C LYS A 62 -0.89 -10.84 11.77
N LEU A 63 -0.35 -11.72 10.93
CA LEU A 63 -1.06 -12.91 10.42
C LEU A 63 -1.45 -13.86 11.56
N ILE A 64 -0.54 -14.14 12.49
CA ILE A 64 -0.82 -14.97 13.66
C ILE A 64 -1.91 -14.33 14.53
N SER A 65 -1.86 -13.02 14.79
CA SER A 65 -2.91 -12.33 15.57
C SER A 65 -4.31 -12.43 14.95
N LEU A 66 -4.38 -12.62 13.63
CA LEU A 66 -5.62 -12.79 12.87
C LEU A 66 -6.03 -14.27 12.71
N ARG A 67 -5.31 -15.20 13.36
CA ARG A 67 -5.53 -16.66 13.24
C ARG A 67 -5.34 -17.17 11.80
N LEU A 68 -4.29 -16.67 11.14
CA LEU A 68 -3.88 -17.03 9.79
C LEU A 68 -2.48 -17.70 9.82
N GLU A 69 -2.30 -18.70 10.67
CA GLU A 69 -1.01 -19.38 10.85
C GLU A 69 -0.57 -20.16 9.60
N ASP A 70 -1.51 -20.81 8.91
CA ASP A 70 -1.22 -21.54 7.67
C ASP A 70 -0.72 -20.60 6.55
N VAL A 71 -1.19 -19.36 6.58
CA VAL A 71 -0.77 -18.27 5.70
C VAL A 71 0.63 -17.79 6.06
N ALA A 72 0.85 -17.55 7.35
CA ALA A 72 2.12 -17.09 7.87
C ALA A 72 3.23 -18.09 7.54
N GLU A 73 2.95 -19.39 7.70
CA GLU A 73 3.87 -20.46 7.32
C GLU A 73 4.16 -20.45 5.82
N LYS A 74 3.15 -20.33 4.95
CA LYS A 74 3.36 -20.29 3.49
C LYS A 74 4.13 -19.06 2.99
N LEU A 75 4.17 -17.98 3.76
CA LEU A 75 4.82 -16.73 3.37
C LEU A 75 6.21 -16.55 3.98
N TYR A 76 6.45 -17.13 5.17
CA TYR A 76 7.63 -16.88 5.98
C TYR A 76 8.34 -18.15 6.49
N GLY A 77 7.77 -19.34 6.28
CA GLY A 77 8.44 -20.64 6.46
C GLY A 77 9.12 -21.08 5.18
#